data_AF-A0A962T8U5-F1
#
_entry.id   AF-A0A962T8U5-F1
#
_cell.length_a   1.000
_cell.length_b   1.000
_cell.length_c   1.000
_cell.angle_alpha   90.00
_cell.angle_beta   90.00
_cell.angle_gamma   90.00
#
_symmetry.space_group_name_H-M   'P 1'
#
loop_
_entity.id
_entity.type
_entity.pdbx_description
1 polymer ?
#
loop_
_entity_poly.entity_id
_entity_poly.type
_entity_poly.pdbx_seq_one_letter_code
_entity_poly.pdbx_strand_id
1 'polypeptide(L)' 'MSLHIFAIQDELSDAIADYVQQMSAKAIEVHGQFTVALSGGSLIKLLSTELVKDPIRSEINWSAWHVFWAD' A
#
# COMPACT_ATOMS: atom_id res chain seq x y z
N MET A 1 4.28 -16.05 9.62
CA MET A 1 3.66 -15.97 8.28
C MET A 1 2.16 -15.89 8.47
N SER A 2 1.54 -14.78 8.09
CA SER A 2 0.08 -14.59 8.14
C SER A 2 -0.50 -14.79 6.74
N LEU A 3 -1.62 -15.51 6.65
CA LEU A 3 -2.35 -15.75 5.40
C LEU A 3 -3.74 -15.12 5.56
N HIS A 4 -4.06 -14.19 4.67
CA HIS A 4 -5.37 -13.56 4.60
C HIS A 4 -6.00 -13.95 3.26
N ILE A 5 -7.24 -14.47 3.31
CA ILE A 5 -7.97 -14.95 2.14
C ILE A 5 -9.25 -14.12 2.05
N PHE A 6 -9.53 -13.61 0.84
CA PHE A 6 -10.68 -12.77 0.55
C PHE A 6 -11.59 -13.48 -0.45
N ALA A 7 -12.90 -13.28 -0.33
CA ALA A 7 -13.87 -13.98 -1.16
C ALA A 7 -13.97 -13.35 -2.55
N ILE A 8 -13.79 -12.03 -2.63
CA ILE A 8 -13.87 -11.24 -3.86
C ILE A 8 -12.69 -10.28 -3.99
N GLN A 9 -12.44 -9.84 -5.21
CA GLN A 9 -11.28 -9.00 -5.54
C GLN A 9 -11.33 -7.61 -4.89
N ASP A 10 -12.52 -7.04 -4.73
CA ASP A 10 -12.69 -5.70 -4.14
C ASP A 10 -12.26 -5.69 -2.66
N GLU A 11 -12.66 -6.71 -1.89
CA GLU A 11 -12.22 -6.87 -0.50
C GLU A 11 -10.69 -6.98 -0.37
N LEU A 12 -10.06 -7.70 -1.30
CA LEU A 12 -8.60 -7.80 -1.36
C LEU A 12 -7.96 -6.45 -1.70
N SER A 13 -8.59 -5.65 -2.56
CA SER A 13 -8.12 -4.32 -2.96
C SER A 13 -8.18 -3.33 -1.80
N ASP A 14 -9.28 -3.31 -1.06
CA ASP A 14 -9.44 -2.49 0.14
C ASP A 14 -8.41 -2.89 1.20
N ALA A 15 -8.33 -4.19 1.50
CA ALA A 15 -7.46 -4.71 2.55
C ALA A 15 -5.97 -4.49 2.26
N ILE A 16 -5.53 -4.59 1.00
CA ILE A 16 -4.12 -4.35 0.67
C ILE A 16 -3.77 -2.86 0.73
N ALA A 17 -4.70 -1.97 0.37
CA ALA A 17 -4.50 -0.52 0.49
C ALA A 17 -4.38 -0.10 1.95
N ASP A 18 -5.30 -0.58 2.80
CA ASP A 18 -5.26 -0.34 4.26
C ASP A 18 -3.96 -0.89 4.88
N TYR A 19 -3.56 -2.10 4.49
CA TYR A 19 -2.34 -2.70 4.98
C TYR A 19 -1.11 -1.87 4.61
N VAL A 20 -1.00 -1.42 3.36
CA VAL A 20 0.13 -0.59 2.91
C VAL A 20 0.12 0.78 3.58
N GLN A 21 -1.05 1.41 3.77
CA GLN A 21 -1.19 2.68 4.49
C GLN A 21 -0.71 2.56 5.94
N GLN A 22 -1.10 1.50 6.65
CA GLN A 22 -0.64 1.22 8.02
C GLN A 22 0.86 0.96 8.10
N MET A 23 1.41 0.16 7.17
CA MET A 23 2.85 -0.11 7.11
C MET A 23 3.65 1.16 6.80
N SER A 24 3.14 2.00 5.90
CA SER A 24 3.71 3.31 5.59
C SER A 24 3.75 4.20 6.82
N ALA A 25 2.61 4.38 7.51
CA ALA A 25 2.53 5.20 8.71
C ALA A 25 3.53 4.74 9.78
N LYS A 26 3.58 3.42 10.04
CA LYS A 26 4.50 2.84 11.01
C LYS A 26 5.97 3.02 10.64
N ALA A 27 6.32 2.85 9.36
CA ALA A 27 7.69 3.03 8.91
C ALA A 27 8.12 4.50 9.01
N ILE A 28 7.24 5.43 8.62
CA ILE A 28 7.50 6.87 8.71
C ILE A 28 7.63 7.32 10.17
N GLU A 29 6.82 6.78 11.07
CA GLU A 29 6.92 7.06 12.51
C GLU A 29 8.29 6.65 13.08
N VAL A 30 8.79 5.46 12.72
CA VAL A 30 10.02 4.90 13.29
C VAL A 30 11.29 5.40 12.58
N HIS A 31 11.23 5.57 11.26
CA HIS A 31 12.40 5.81 10.42
C HIS A 31 12.37 7.15 9.68
N GLY A 32 11.27 7.91 9.74
CA GLY A 32 11.08 9.14 8.98
C GLY A 32 10.81 8.92 7.48
N GLN A 33 10.82 7.68 7.00
CA GLN A 33 10.63 7.32 5.60
C GLN A 33 9.96 5.96 5.43
N PHE A 34 9.25 5.77 4.32
CA PHE A 34 8.72 4.50 3.88
C PHE A 34 9.34 4.11 2.54
N THR A 35 10.09 3.01 2.52
CA THR A 35 10.71 2.48 1.31
C THR A 35 9.98 1.24 0.85
N VAL A 36 9.51 1.22 -0.40
CA VAL A 36 8.74 0.11 -0.96
C VAL A 36 9.22 -0.22 -2.38
N ALA A 37 9.36 -1.51 -2.67
CA ALA A 37 9.56 -2.00 -4.03
C ALA A 37 8.26 -2.62 -4.52
N LEU A 38 7.75 -2.16 -5.66
CA LEU A 38 6.50 -2.61 -6.25
C LEU A 38 6.81 -3.53 -7.43
N SER A 39 6.16 -4.69 -7.47
CA SER A 39 6.13 -5.51 -8.67
C SER A 39 5.07 -4.98 -9.64
N GLY A 40 5.32 -5.08 -10.94
CA GLY A 40 4.32 -4.75 -11.95
C GLY A 40 3.10 -5.68 -11.99
N GLY A 41 2.37 -5.63 -13.11
CA GLY A 41 1.27 -6.55 -13.42
C GLY A 41 -0.03 -6.28 -12.64
N SER A 42 -0.69 -7.35 -12.19
CA SER A 42 -2.01 -7.25 -11.55
C SER A 42 -1.95 -6.65 -10.14
N LEU A 43 -0.81 -6.77 -9.43
CA LEU A 43 -0.66 -6.27 -8.06
C LEU A 43 -0.74 -4.75 -8.01
N ILE A 44 0.04 -4.04 -8.85
CA ILE A 44 0.03 -2.57 -8.86
C ILE A 44 -1.35 -2.04 -9.23
N LYS A 45 -2.07 -2.71 -10.15
CA LYS A 45 -3.43 -2.33 -10.54
C LYS A 45 -4.39 -2.48 -9.36
N LEU A 46 -4.32 -3.59 -8.64
CA LEU A 46 -5.14 -3.83 -7.45
C LEU A 46 -4.83 -2.78 -6.36
N LEU A 47 -3.57 -2.66 -5.95
CA LEU A 47 -3.16 -1.74 -4.89
C LEU A 47 -3.51 -0.28 -5.20
N SER A 48 -3.21 0.18 -6.43
CA SER A 48 -3.46 1.58 -6.81
C SER A 48 -4.94 1.92 -6.92
N THR A 49 -5.84 0.93 -7.06
CA THR A 49 -7.28 1.20 -7.21
C THR A 49 -7.84 1.88 -5.96
N GLU A 50 -7.39 1.50 -4.76
CA GLU A 50 -7.88 2.08 -3.50
C GLU A 50 -6.86 3.00 -2.81
N LEU A 51 -5.56 2.70 -2.92
CA LEU A 51 -4.51 3.47 -2.22
C LEU A 51 -4.45 4.96 -2.64
N VAL A 52 -4.85 5.27 -3.88
CA VAL A 52 -4.82 6.64 -4.43
C VAL A 52 -6.19 7.34 -4.39
N LYS A 53 -7.18 6.74 -3.74
CA LYS A 53 -8.50 7.36 -3.51
C LYS A 53 -8.58 7.93 -2.10
N ASP A 54 -9.42 8.95 -1.94
CA ASP A 54 -9.76 9.47 -0.61
C ASP A 54 -10.68 8.49 0.13
N PRO A 55 -10.54 8.34 1.47
CA PRO A 55 -9.67 9.14 2.35
C PRO A 55 -8.21 8.65 2.42
N ILE A 56 -7.90 7.42 2.02
CA ILE A 56 -6.58 6.80 2.17
C ILE A 56 -5.47 7.69 1.61
N ARG A 57 -5.67 8.21 0.40
CA ARG A 57 -4.71 9.12 -0.26
C ARG A 57 -4.37 10.34 0.58
N SER A 58 -5.35 10.94 1.24
CA SER A 58 -5.17 12.17 2.02
C SER A 58 -4.44 11.92 3.34
N GLU A 59 -4.48 10.70 3.85
CA GLU A 59 -3.85 10.30 5.12
C GLU A 59 -2.38 9.87 4.95
N ILE A 60 -1.97 9.55 3.73
CA ILE A 60 -0.60 9.13 3.43
C ILE A 60 0.34 10.34 3.29
N ASN A 61 1.44 10.34 4.04
CA ASN A 61 2.53 11.28 3.84
C ASN A 61 3.42 10.87 2.65
N TRP A 62 2.98 11.18 1.44
CA TRP A 62 3.66 10.83 0.19
C TRP A 62 5.08 11.40 0.06
N SER A 63 5.40 12.50 0.76
CA SER A 63 6.74 13.11 0.70
C SER A 63 7.83 12.24 1.33
N ALA A 64 7.44 11.31 2.21
CA ALA A 64 8.32 10.37 2.88
C ALA A 64 8.40 9.00 2.16
N TRP A 65 7.72 8.84 1.02
CA TRP A 65 7.73 7.60 0.25
C TRP A 65 8.92 7.56 -0.70
N HIS A 66 9.63 6.43 -0.70
CA HIS A 66 10.65 6.08 -1.67
C HIS A 66 10.22 4.81 -2.39
N VAL A 67 9.74 4.98 -3.62
CA VAL A 67 9.18 3.89 -4.43
C VAL A 67 10.22 3.39 -5.43
N PHE A 68 10.39 2.07 -5.48
CA PHE A 68 11.26 1.36 -6.40
C PHE A 68 10.45 0.35 -7.21
N TRP A 69 10.98 -0.06 -8.36
CA TRP A 69 10.46 -1.19 -9.13
C TRP A 69 11.28 -2.43 -8.83
N ALA A 70 10.59 -3.55 -8.58
CA ALA A 70 11.25 -4.81 -8.26
C ALA A 70 11.81 -5.53 -9.51
N ASP A 71 11.32 -5.16 -10.70
CA ASP A 71 11.67 -5.69 -12.02
C ASP A 71 12.07 -4.59 -13.03
#